data_AF-A0A151SHP4-F1
#
_entry.id   AF-A0A151SHP4-F1
#
_cell.length_a   1.000
_cell.length_b   1.000
_cell.length_c   1.000
_cell.angle_alpha   90.00
_cell.angle_beta   90.00
_cell.angle_gamma   90.00
#
_symmetry.space_group_name_H-M   'P 1'
#
loop_
_entity.id
_entity.type
_entity.pdbx_description
1 polymer ?
#
loop_
_entity_poly.entity_id
_entity_poly.type
_entity_poly.pdbx_seq_one_letter_code
_entity_poly.pdbx_strand_id
1 'polypeptide(L)'
;MDQPMGFSVEGKEHMVCKLKKSIYGFKQASRQWYLKFNDTIVSFGFKENIVDRCIYLKVSGSKVIILILYVDDILLATNDLGLLHETKKFPSSNFEMKDMGRQAM
;
A
#
# COMPACT_ATOMS: atom_id res chain seq x y z
N MET A 1 -19.73 17.61 -17.44
CA MET A 1 -19.39 17.32 -16.03
C MET A 1 -19.84 18.53 -15.31
N ASP A 2 -20.85 18.37 -14.45
CA ASP A 2 -21.55 19.50 -13.85
C ASP A 2 -21.30 19.49 -12.34
N GLN A 3 -21.50 20.64 -11.70
CA GLN A 3 -21.33 20.72 -10.25
C GLN A 3 -22.35 19.83 -9.55
N PRO A 4 -21.97 19.15 -8.47
CA PRO A 4 -22.91 18.39 -7.66
C PRO A 4 -23.99 19.32 -7.10
N MET A 5 -25.22 18.81 -6.98
CA MET A 5 -26.33 19.57 -6.39
C MET A 5 -25.93 20.12 -5.01
N GLY A 6 -26.23 21.40 -4.76
CA GLY A 6 -25.89 22.10 -3.52
C GLY A 6 -24.52 22.76 -3.49
N PHE A 7 -23.69 22.61 -4.54
CA PHE A 7 -22.38 23.27 -4.66
C PHE A 7 -22.31 24.30 -5.80
N SER A 8 -23.40 24.49 -6.54
CA SER A 8 -23.51 25.46 -7.63
C SER A 8 -23.33 26.89 -7.13
N VAL A 9 -22.33 27.60 -7.67
CA VAL A 9 -22.09 29.02 -7.42
C VAL A 9 -22.44 29.82 -8.66
N GLU A 10 -23.30 30.83 -8.49
CA GLU A 10 -23.76 31.71 -9.58
C GLU A 10 -22.58 32.37 -10.30
N GLY A 11 -22.56 32.29 -11.63
CA GLY A 11 -21.49 32.79 -12.49
C GLY A 11 -20.24 31.89 -12.58
N LYS A 12 -20.25 30.72 -11.91
CA LYS A 12 -19.15 29.75 -11.93
C LYS A 12 -19.62 28.35 -12.30
N GLU A 13 -20.77 28.18 -12.94
CA GLU A 13 -21.44 26.91 -13.22
C GLU A 13 -20.56 25.93 -14.03
N HIS A 14 -19.64 26.48 -14.85
CA HIS A 14 -18.66 25.72 -15.63
C HIS A 14 -17.51 25.11 -14.81
N MET A 15 -17.36 25.52 -13.54
CA MET A 15 -16.33 24.97 -12.66
C MET A 15 -16.67 23.54 -12.27
N VAL A 16 -15.65 22.69 -12.11
CA VAL A 16 -15.80 21.29 -11.70
C VAL A 16 -14.83 20.95 -10.57
N CYS A 17 -15.16 19.92 -9.79
CA CYS A 17 -14.26 19.43 -8.75
C CYS A 17 -13.11 18.62 -9.36
N LYS A 18 -11.87 19.09 -9.16
CA LYS A 18 -10.66 18.34 -9.54
C LYS A 18 -10.14 17.54 -8.34
N LEU A 19 -10.20 16.23 -8.43
CA LEU A 19 -9.59 15.34 -7.45
C LEU A 19 -8.06 15.41 -7.55
N LYS A 20 -7.40 15.79 -6.44
CA LYS A 20 -5.93 15.80 -6.34
C LYS A 20 -5.34 14.45 -5.92
N LYS A 21 -6.18 13.55 -5.38
CA LYS A 21 -5.86 12.19 -4.97
C LYS A 21 -6.99 11.26 -5.37
N SER A 22 -6.70 10.00 -5.60
CA SER A 22 -7.72 8.99 -5.86
C SER A 22 -8.58 8.77 -4.61
N ILE A 23 -9.89 8.63 -4.79
CA ILE A 23 -10.83 8.35 -3.70
C ILE A 23 -11.02 6.83 -3.58
N TYR A 24 -11.09 6.33 -2.35
CA TYR A 24 -11.44 4.94 -2.08
C TYR A 24 -12.77 4.55 -2.76
N GLY A 25 -12.87 3.30 -3.24
CA GLY A 25 -14.04 2.82 -3.98
C GLY A 25 -14.03 3.12 -5.48
N PHE A 26 -13.14 3.99 -5.97
CA PHE A 26 -12.91 4.09 -7.41
C PHE A 26 -12.02 2.94 -7.90
N LYS A 27 -12.38 2.30 -9.02
CA LYS A 27 -11.61 1.19 -9.61
C LYS A 27 -10.14 1.54 -9.88
N GLN A 28 -9.83 2.81 -10.07
CA GLN A 28 -8.48 3.29 -10.33
C GLN A 28 -7.66 3.52 -9.04
N ALA A 29 -8.33 3.77 -7.90
CA ALA A 29 -7.66 4.09 -6.65
C ALA A 29 -6.86 2.91 -6.11
N SER A 30 -7.46 1.71 -6.10
CA SER A 30 -6.79 0.48 -5.66
C SER A 30 -5.56 0.17 -6.52
N ARG A 31 -5.67 0.34 -7.85
CA ARG A 31 -4.55 0.15 -8.77
C ARG A 31 -3.41 1.13 -8.50
N GLN A 32 -3.70 2.41 -8.33
CA GLN A 32 -2.67 3.43 -8.06
C GLN A 32 -2.00 3.21 -6.70
N TRP A 33 -2.79 2.83 -5.70
CA TRP A 33 -2.27 2.45 -4.38
C TRP A 33 -1.33 1.26 -4.47
N TYR A 34 -1.73 0.18 -5.16
CA TYR A 34 -0.89 -1.00 -5.35
C TYR A 34 0.41 -0.68 -6.10
N LEU A 35 0.36 0.14 -7.16
CA LEU A 35 1.58 0.56 -7.88
C LEU A 35 2.55 1.29 -6.95
N LYS A 36 2.04 2.24 -6.16
CA LYS A 36 2.84 2.96 -5.17
C LYS A 36 3.41 2.03 -4.09
N PHE A 37 2.60 1.07 -3.62
CA PHE A 37 3.00 0.06 -2.65
C PHE A 37 4.14 -0.81 -3.20
N ASN A 38 3.93 -1.40 -4.38
CA ASN A 38 4.89 -2.25 -5.06
C ASN A 38 6.23 -1.53 -5.25
N ASP A 39 6.22 -0.31 -5.82
CA ASP A 39 7.44 0.46 -6.03
C ASP A 39 8.20 0.72 -4.72
N THR A 40 7.46 1.00 -3.64
CA THR A 40 8.05 1.25 -2.32
C THR A 40 8.69 -0.02 -1.73
N ILE A 41 7.98 -1.14 -1.77
CA ILE A 41 8.47 -2.43 -1.24
C ILE A 41 9.64 -2.98 -2.06
N VAL A 42 9.58 -2.87 -3.39
CA VAL A 42 10.70 -3.27 -4.26
C VAL A 42 11.92 -2.38 -4.02
N SER A 43 11.74 -1.07 -3.82
CA SER A 43 12.85 -0.16 -3.47
C SER A 43 13.54 -0.53 -2.15
N PHE A 44 12.81 -1.20 -1.25
CA PHE A 44 13.33 -1.71 0.02
C PHE A 44 14.06 -3.05 -0.11
N GLY A 45 14.20 -3.58 -1.33
CA GLY A 45 14.94 -4.81 -1.61
C GLY A 45 14.11 -6.09 -1.57
N PHE A 46 12.77 -5.99 -1.55
CA PHE A 46 11.91 -7.13 -1.79
C PHE A 46 11.81 -7.46 -3.28
N LYS A 47 11.63 -8.74 -3.59
CA LYS A 47 11.35 -9.23 -4.92
C LYS A 47 9.91 -9.78 -4.95
N GLU A 48 9.11 -9.24 -5.86
CA GLU A 48 7.76 -9.74 -6.13
C GLU A 48 7.81 -11.17 -6.71
N ASN A 49 6.89 -12.03 -6.27
CA ASN A 49 6.72 -13.35 -6.83
C ASN A 49 6.03 -13.27 -8.22
N ILE A 50 6.55 -14.02 -9.19
CA ILE A 50 6.09 -13.96 -10.59
C ILE A 50 4.73 -14.63 -10.81
N VAL A 51 4.36 -15.59 -9.95
CA VAL A 51 3.10 -16.34 -10.03
C VAL A 51 2.03 -15.62 -9.24
N ASP A 52 2.36 -15.21 -8.02
CA ASP A 52 1.45 -14.51 -7.12
C ASP A 52 2.01 -13.14 -6.71
N ARG A 53 1.49 -12.09 -7.36
CA ARG A 53 1.94 -10.70 -7.17
C ARG A 53 1.58 -10.09 -5.82
N CYS A 54 0.84 -10.81 -4.97
CA CYS A 54 0.63 -10.39 -3.59
C CYS A 54 1.74 -10.86 -2.64
N ILE A 55 2.66 -11.70 -3.12
CA ILE A 55 3.75 -12.29 -2.32
C ILE A 55 5.08 -11.64 -2.70
N TYR A 56 5.82 -11.21 -1.67
CA TYR A 56 7.14 -10.61 -1.79
C TYR A 56 8.14 -11.35 -0.91
N LEU A 57 9.36 -11.54 -1.43
CA LEU A 57 10.44 -12.22 -0.72
C LEU A 57 11.68 -11.32 -0.66
N LYS A 58 12.30 -11.24 0.52
CA LYS A 58 13.62 -10.64 0.71
C LYS A 58 14.52 -11.63 1.44
N VAL A 59 15.70 -11.88 0.87
CA VAL A 59 16.70 -12.82 1.40
C VAL A 59 18.01 -12.06 1.60
N SER A 60 18.61 -12.20 2.78
CA SER A 60 19.92 -11.63 3.12
C SER A 60 20.73 -12.67 3.89
N GLY A 61 21.60 -13.39 3.18
CA GLY A 61 22.30 -14.55 3.74
C GLY A 61 21.32 -15.65 4.18
N SER A 62 21.35 -16.01 5.47
CA SER A 62 20.41 -16.96 6.07
C SER A 62 19.08 -16.34 6.53
N LYS A 63 18.95 -15.00 6.47
CA LYS A 63 17.74 -14.28 6.89
C LYS A 63 16.76 -14.21 5.74
N VAL A 64 15.51 -14.56 6.01
CA VAL A 64 14.42 -14.58 5.05
C VAL A 64 13.22 -13.88 5.65
N ILE A 65 12.60 -12.98 4.88
CA ILE A 65 11.29 -12.42 5.20
C ILE A 65 10.38 -12.51 3.98
N ILE A 66 9.16 -12.96 4.25
CA ILE A 66 8.05 -13.05 3.31
C ILE A 66 7.04 -11.99 3.73
N LEU A 67 6.60 -11.19 2.77
CA LEU A 67 5.52 -10.24 2.91
C LEU A 67 4.37 -10.68 2.01
N ILE A 68 3.17 -10.80 2.56
CA ILE A 68 1.95 -11.11 1.83
C ILE A 68 0.98 -9.95 2.00
N LEU A 69 0.55 -9.38 0.89
CA LEU A 69 -0.43 -8.30 0.85
C LEU A 69 -1.83 -8.87 0.63
N TYR A 70 -2.75 -8.63 1.56
CA TYR A 70 -4.16 -9.00 1.42
C TYR A 70 -5.05 -7.78 1.57
N VAL A 71 -5.47 -7.19 0.45
CA VAL A 71 -6.27 -5.96 0.42
C VAL A 71 -5.59 -4.84 1.22
N ASP A 72 -6.04 -4.58 2.44
CA ASP A 72 -5.53 -3.53 3.33
C ASP A 72 -4.57 -4.10 4.41
N ASP A 73 -4.45 -5.42 4.53
CA ASP A 73 -3.64 -6.11 5.53
C ASP A 73 -2.31 -6.60 4.95
N ILE A 74 -1.28 -6.61 5.80
CA ILE A 74 0.04 -7.14 5.46
C ILE A 74 0.44 -8.20 6.48
N LEU A 75 0.70 -9.41 5.99
CA LEU A 75 1.26 -10.49 6.78
C LEU A 75 2.77 -10.56 6.55
N LEU A 76 3.53 -10.63 7.65
CA LEU A 76 4.98 -10.79 7.63
C LEU A 76 5.36 -12.12 8.28
N ALA A 77 6.14 -12.93 7.58
CA ALA A 77 6.72 -14.17 8.09
C ALA A 77 8.24 -14.13 7.90
N THR A 78 9.00 -14.34 8.97
CA THR A 78 10.47 -14.30 8.91
C THR A 78 11.10 -15.20 9.95
N ASN A 79 12.32 -15.65 9.67
CA ASN A 79 13.17 -16.34 10.62
C ASN A 79 14.11 -15.41 11.42
N ASP A 80 14.06 -14.09 11.19
CA ASP A 80 14.93 -13.10 11.85
C ASP A 80 14.12 -11.93 12.41
N LEU A 81 14.15 -11.74 13.74
CA LEU A 81 13.41 -10.67 14.40
C LEU A 81 13.96 -9.27 14.08
N GLY A 82 15.26 -9.15 13.79
CA GLY A 82 15.84 -7.88 13.38
C GLY A 82 15.26 -7.40 12.04
N LEU A 83 15.20 -8.30 11.07
CA LEU A 83 14.59 -8.07 9.76
C LEU A 83 13.09 -7.78 9.86
N LEU A 84 12.37 -8.41 10.81
CA LEU A 84 10.98 -8.07 11.10
C LEU A 84 10.83 -6.61 11.53
N HIS A 85 11.64 -6.17 12.50
CA HIS A 85 11.56 -4.80 13.03
C HIS A 85 11.94 -3.76 11.98
N GLU A 86 12.97 -4.02 11.17
CA GLU A 86 13.35 -3.16 10.05
C GLU A 86 12.21 -3.05 9.02
N THR A 87 11.62 -4.19 8.66
CA THR A 87 10.52 -4.28 7.69
C THR A 87 9.22 -3.69 8.23
N LYS A 88 8.99 -3.64 9.54
CA LYS A 88 7.86 -2.89 10.11
C LYS A 88 8.08 -1.38 10.04
N LYS A 89 9.30 -0.92 10.29
CA LYS A 89 9.62 0.52 10.34
C LYS A 89 9.59 1.18 8.95
N PHE A 90 10.12 0.52 7.92
CA PHE A 90 10.29 1.15 6.61
C PHE A 90 8.96 1.48 5.88
N PRO A 91 7.98 0.57 5.78
CA PRO A 91 6.69 0.88 5.17
C PRO A 91 5.90 1.89 6.01
N SER A 92 6.03 1.87 7.33
CA SER A 92 5.35 2.81 8.24
C SER A 92 5.75 4.27 8.04
N SER A 93 6.90 4.56 7.41
CA SER A 93 7.27 5.94 7.04
C SER A 93 6.65 6.39 5.71
N ASN A 94 6.09 5.47 4.92
CA ASN A 94 5.50 5.72 3.61
C ASN A 94 3.97 5.57 3.61
N PHE A 95 3.44 4.78 4.54
CA PHE A 95 2.03 4.43 4.64
C PHE A 95 1.55 4.59 6.09
N GLU A 96 0.30 5.01 6.26
CA GLU A 96 -0.37 4.93 7.56
C GLU A 96 -0.63 3.46 7.88
N MET A 97 0.08 2.93 8.88
CA MET A 97 0.03 1.52 9.25
C MET A 97 -0.21 1.36 10.74
N LYS A 98 -0.96 0.31 11.08
CA LYS A 98 -1.19 -0.11 12.46
C LYS A 98 -0.66 -1.53 12.63
N ASP A 99 0.23 -1.71 13.60
CA ASP A 99 0.69 -3.05 13.98
C ASP A 99 -0.43 -3.76 14.75
N MET A 100 -0.89 -4.89 14.22
CA MET A 100 -1.92 -5.74 14.83
C MET A 100 -1.35 -6.82 15.75
N GLY A 101 -0.03 -6.79 16.00
CA GLY A 101 0.65 -7.73 16.88
C GLY A 101 1.09 -9.03 16.17
N ARG A 102 1.56 -9.98 16.97
CA ARG A 102 2.03 -11.28 16.46
C ARG A 102 0.89 -12.29 16.62
N GLN A 103 0.51 -12.94 15.53
CA GLN A 103 -0.28 -14.18 15.63
C GLN A 103 0.70 -15.31 15.97
N ALA A 104 0.53 -15.93 17.14
CA ALA A 104 1.20 -17.18 17.46
C ALA A 104 0.43 -18.30 16.74
N MET A 105 1.10 -19.01 15.84
CA MET A 105 0.67 -20.35 15.43
C MET A 105 1.21 -21.36 16.43
#